data_AF-A0A7X1PQX3-F1
#
_entry.id   AF-A0A7X1PQX3-F1
#
_cell.length_a   1.000
_cell.length_b   1.000
_cell.length_c   1.000
_cell.angle_alpha   90.00
_cell.angle_beta   90.00
_cell.angle_gamma   90.00
#
_symmetry.space_group_name_H-M   'P 1'
#
loop_
_entity.id
_entity.type
_entity.pdbx_description
1 polymer ?
#
loop_
_entity_poly.entity_id
_entity_poly.type
_entity_poly.pdbx_seq_one_letter_code
_entity_poly.pdbx_strand_id
1 'polypeptide(L)'
;MFSHRIQAPSQADLDLQVSTHLDASPQARLIVQFASLQQYDRALLARLDALCARYGDRLMVRFYSHHPGSAFDSRTLLALPNAHALSLDCLDTLEHFEAIASLSRLRHFELQVISADLPGLLALPNLRHLQTLRISLDKGPPLDLAPIGQMRELHRLSISVQDHNLDVLGQCPGIHSLSLHRMSAKTPLGMVAGMAGLHSLSVSFGSRETMPELHHEQLRELDILRVRGLSQLDLGGFPQLQVLKIEDQAQLGRLDLRGCPQLQLLHLANLKALGEIKGLESSQVSDLRLIRTPALDMLALLAGQLPPTVQYLKLFSGKRAVDKQIEARQQQLGIPAPRGSF
;
A
#
# COMPACT_ATOMS: atom_id res chain seq x y z
N MET A 1 -4.37 -9.86 -5.60
CA MET A 1 -3.90 -8.68 -6.36
C MET A 1 -4.31 -8.86 -7.81
N PHE A 2 -4.74 -7.80 -8.50
CA PHE A 2 -5.08 -7.89 -9.93
C PHE A 2 -3.79 -7.93 -10.76
N SER A 3 -3.43 -9.09 -11.31
CA SER A 3 -2.16 -9.30 -12.04
C SER A 3 -2.29 -9.22 -13.56
N HIS A 4 -3.48 -9.46 -14.11
CA HIS A 4 -3.74 -9.43 -15.55
C HIS A 4 -4.57 -8.21 -15.95
N ARG A 5 -4.28 -7.66 -17.14
CA ARG A 5 -4.87 -6.41 -17.65
C ARG A 5 -5.21 -6.56 -19.12
N ILE A 6 -6.41 -6.12 -19.50
CA ILE A 6 -6.83 -5.92 -20.88
C ILE A 6 -6.89 -4.42 -21.15
N GLN A 7 -6.14 -3.97 -22.16
CA GLN A 7 -6.07 -2.57 -22.57
C GLN A 7 -7.06 -2.29 -23.70
N ALA A 8 -8.00 -1.36 -23.47
CA ALA A 8 -8.89 -0.80 -24.49
C ALA A 8 -9.45 -1.86 -25.49
N PRO A 9 -10.15 -2.90 -25.01
CA PRO A 9 -10.62 -3.97 -25.88
C PRO A 9 -11.66 -3.45 -26.86
N SER A 10 -11.68 -4.03 -28.07
CA SER A 10 -12.78 -3.81 -29.00
C SER A 10 -14.07 -4.41 -28.44
N GLN A 11 -15.23 -3.97 -28.96
CA GLN A 11 -16.48 -4.63 -28.64
C GLN A 11 -16.43 -6.12 -29.03
N ALA A 12 -15.88 -6.46 -30.20
CA ALA A 12 -15.85 -7.84 -30.69
C ALA A 12 -15.09 -8.78 -29.74
N ASP A 13 -14.01 -8.30 -29.11
CA ASP A 13 -13.08 -9.15 -28.36
C ASP A 13 -13.32 -9.16 -26.84
N LEU A 14 -14.04 -8.17 -26.31
CA LEU A 14 -14.18 -7.95 -24.87
C LEU A 14 -14.63 -9.21 -24.11
N ASP A 15 -15.74 -9.82 -24.51
CA ASP A 15 -16.30 -10.99 -23.83
C ASP A 15 -15.33 -12.18 -23.84
N LEU A 16 -14.74 -12.47 -25.01
CA LEU A 16 -13.82 -13.59 -25.18
C LEU A 16 -12.56 -13.41 -24.33
N GLN A 17 -11.96 -12.22 -24.34
CA GLN A 17 -10.74 -11.96 -23.56
C GLN A 17 -11.01 -12.03 -22.06
N VAL A 18 -12.14 -11.47 -21.60
CA VAL A 18 -12.53 -11.49 -20.19
C VAL A 18 -12.84 -12.91 -19.72
N SER A 19 -13.66 -13.66 -20.48
CA SER A 19 -14.04 -15.02 -20.09
C SER A 19 -12.87 -15.98 -20.13
N THR A 20 -11.98 -15.87 -21.13
CA THR A 20 -10.79 -16.74 -21.24
C THR A 20 -9.93 -16.68 -19.97
N HIS A 21 -9.75 -15.49 -19.39
CA HIS A 21 -8.95 -15.33 -18.17
C HIS A 21 -9.74 -15.66 -16.89
N LEU A 22 -10.99 -15.19 -16.77
CA LEU A 22 -11.76 -15.34 -15.54
C LEU A 22 -12.39 -16.74 -15.38
N ASP A 23 -12.73 -17.43 -16.47
CA ASP A 23 -13.24 -18.80 -16.38
C ASP A 23 -12.12 -19.83 -16.13
N ALA A 24 -10.85 -19.47 -16.40
CA ALA A 24 -9.70 -20.37 -16.20
C ALA A 24 -9.41 -20.69 -14.72
N SER A 25 -9.80 -19.83 -13.78
CA SER A 25 -9.64 -20.08 -12.35
C SER A 25 -10.60 -19.23 -11.53
N PRO A 26 -11.26 -19.78 -10.48
CA PRO A 26 -12.14 -19.01 -9.60
C PRO A 26 -11.39 -17.93 -8.80
N GLN A 27 -10.07 -18.04 -8.67
CA GLN A 27 -9.22 -17.05 -8.00
C GLN A 27 -8.68 -15.98 -8.96
N ALA A 28 -8.84 -16.18 -10.28
CA ALA A 28 -8.37 -15.23 -11.27
C ALA A 28 -9.09 -13.89 -11.09
N ARG A 29 -8.31 -12.81 -11.21
CA ARG A 29 -8.76 -11.42 -11.18
C ARG A 29 -8.23 -10.68 -12.41
N LEU A 30 -9.01 -9.74 -12.91
CA LEU A 30 -8.78 -9.05 -14.17
C LEU A 30 -9.06 -7.56 -14.08
N ILE A 31 -8.23 -6.74 -14.72
CA ILE A 31 -8.54 -5.32 -14.97
C ILE A 31 -8.87 -5.15 -16.45
N VAL A 32 -9.99 -4.48 -16.74
CA VAL A 32 -10.24 -3.88 -18.06
C VAL A 32 -10.02 -2.38 -17.92
N GLN A 33 -9.12 -1.81 -18.73
CA GLN A 33 -8.67 -0.44 -18.55
C GLN A 33 -8.72 0.43 -19.81
N PHE A 34 -9.01 1.71 -19.60
CA PHE A 34 -9.12 2.74 -20.64
C PHE A 34 -8.34 3.98 -20.24
N ALA A 35 -7.55 4.50 -21.19
CA ALA A 35 -6.68 5.66 -21.03
C ALA A 35 -7.30 6.98 -21.52
N SER A 36 -8.34 6.89 -22.37
CA SER A 36 -8.94 8.07 -23.00
C SER A 36 -10.39 7.83 -23.43
N LEU A 37 -11.12 8.92 -23.69
CA LEU A 37 -12.53 8.88 -24.10
C LEU A 37 -12.77 8.18 -25.45
N GLN A 38 -11.77 8.14 -26.33
CA GLN A 38 -11.91 7.53 -27.66
C GLN A 38 -11.88 5.99 -27.62
N GLN A 39 -11.53 5.40 -26.47
CA GLN A 39 -11.34 3.96 -26.32
C GLN A 39 -12.61 3.22 -25.90
N TYR A 40 -13.70 3.94 -25.62
CA TYR A 40 -14.96 3.34 -25.22
C TYR A 40 -16.14 4.17 -25.72
N ASP A 41 -17.24 3.47 -25.96
CA ASP A 41 -18.54 4.06 -26.22
C ASP A 41 -19.58 3.42 -25.29
N ARG A 42 -20.83 3.87 -25.38
CA ARG A 42 -21.92 3.33 -24.55
C ARG A 42 -22.13 1.83 -24.76
N ALA A 43 -21.95 1.31 -25.98
CA ALA A 43 -22.19 -0.09 -26.28
C ALA A 43 -21.11 -0.99 -25.65
N LEU A 44 -19.85 -0.58 -25.73
CA LEU A 44 -18.74 -1.26 -25.07
C LEU A 44 -18.91 -1.25 -23.54
N LEU A 45 -19.26 -0.10 -22.96
CA LEU A 45 -19.47 0.00 -21.52
C LEU A 45 -20.67 -0.85 -21.04
N ALA A 46 -21.76 -0.89 -21.80
CA ALA A 46 -22.90 -1.75 -21.47
C ALA A 46 -22.53 -3.25 -21.48
N ARG A 47 -21.69 -3.69 -22.42
CA ARG A 47 -21.16 -5.06 -22.43
C ARG A 47 -20.23 -5.31 -21.26
N LEU A 48 -19.37 -4.35 -20.93
CA LEU A 48 -18.49 -4.44 -19.76
C LEU A 48 -19.31 -4.52 -18.46
N ASP A 49 -20.43 -3.81 -18.36
CA ASP A 49 -21.33 -3.88 -17.22
C ASP A 49 -21.97 -5.27 -17.06
N ALA A 50 -22.39 -5.90 -18.17
CA ALA A 50 -22.88 -7.28 -18.16
C ALA A 50 -21.82 -8.26 -17.63
N LEU A 51 -20.54 -8.04 -17.97
CA LEU A 51 -19.42 -8.80 -17.43
C LEU A 51 -19.18 -8.49 -15.95
N CYS A 52 -19.35 -7.24 -15.52
CA CYS A 52 -19.30 -6.86 -14.11
C CYS A 52 -20.40 -7.58 -13.30
N ALA A 53 -21.61 -7.69 -13.86
CA ALA A 53 -22.70 -8.43 -13.24
C ALA A 53 -22.38 -9.93 -13.10
N ARG A 54 -21.68 -10.52 -14.07
CA ARG A 54 -21.28 -11.93 -14.07
C ARG A 54 -20.12 -12.23 -13.12
N TYR A 55 -19.08 -11.40 -13.10
CA TYR A 55 -17.82 -11.70 -12.42
C TYR A 55 -17.61 -10.97 -11.09
N GLY A 56 -18.42 -9.96 -10.78
CA GLY A 56 -18.38 -9.24 -9.51
C GLY A 56 -16.99 -8.67 -9.18
N ASP A 57 -16.54 -8.89 -7.94
CA ASP A 57 -15.24 -8.40 -7.41
C ASP A 57 -14.01 -8.89 -8.18
N ARG A 58 -14.16 -9.88 -9.07
CA ARG A 58 -13.06 -10.44 -9.85
C ARG A 58 -12.70 -9.59 -11.07
N LEU A 59 -13.57 -8.68 -11.47
CA LEU A 59 -13.37 -7.77 -12.59
C LEU A 59 -13.32 -6.32 -12.08
N MET A 60 -12.19 -5.67 -12.26
CA MET A 60 -12.02 -4.24 -11.99
C MET A 60 -12.10 -3.45 -13.29
N VAL A 61 -12.91 -2.40 -13.28
CA VAL A 61 -12.92 -1.39 -14.35
C VAL A 61 -11.99 -0.26 -13.96
N ARG A 62 -11.07 0.11 -14.87
CA ARG A 62 -10.08 1.16 -14.62
C ARG A 62 -10.12 2.25 -15.68
N PHE A 63 -10.23 3.48 -15.26
CA PHE A 63 -10.04 4.67 -16.09
C PHE A 63 -8.79 5.39 -15.60
N TYR A 64 -7.81 5.60 -16.49
CA TYR A 64 -6.54 6.17 -16.09
C TYR A 64 -5.99 7.23 -17.05
N SER A 65 -5.15 8.14 -16.56
CA SER A 65 -4.34 9.05 -17.41
C SER A 65 -5.15 9.92 -18.38
N HIS A 66 -6.46 10.13 -18.18
CA HIS A 66 -7.29 10.99 -19.03
C HIS A 66 -6.70 12.42 -19.11
N HIS A 67 -5.70 12.62 -19.97
CA HIS A 67 -4.75 13.74 -20.09
C HIS A 67 -4.56 14.05 -21.60
N PRO A 68 -4.36 15.32 -22.04
CA PRO A 68 -4.62 16.61 -21.40
C PRO A 68 -5.84 17.34 -22.03
N GLY A 69 -6.58 18.10 -21.22
CA GLY A 69 -7.63 19.03 -21.68
C GLY A 69 -9.09 18.62 -21.41
N SER A 70 -9.33 17.47 -20.78
CA SER A 70 -10.67 17.06 -20.35
C SER A 70 -10.61 16.34 -19.01
N ALA A 71 -11.38 16.81 -18.04
CA ALA A 71 -11.63 16.06 -16.82
C ALA A 71 -12.18 14.66 -17.12
N PHE A 72 -11.97 13.70 -16.22
CA PHE A 72 -12.79 12.50 -16.26
C PHE A 72 -14.21 12.85 -15.79
N ASP A 73 -15.17 12.78 -16.69
CA ASP A 73 -16.58 12.95 -16.37
C ASP A 73 -17.15 11.65 -15.80
N SER A 74 -17.41 11.66 -14.49
CA SER A 74 -17.90 10.48 -13.76
C SER A 74 -19.30 10.05 -14.20
N ARG A 75 -20.05 10.86 -14.97
CA ARG A 75 -21.31 10.43 -15.59
C ARG A 75 -21.12 9.26 -16.55
N THR A 76 -19.90 9.02 -17.04
CA THR A 76 -19.50 7.79 -17.75
C THR A 76 -19.84 6.53 -16.95
N LEU A 77 -19.73 6.59 -15.61
CA LEU A 77 -19.97 5.47 -14.70
C LEU A 77 -21.44 5.04 -14.64
N LEU A 78 -22.37 5.88 -15.13
CA LEU A 78 -23.79 5.52 -15.22
C LEU A 78 -24.04 4.33 -16.16
N ALA A 79 -23.09 4.01 -17.04
CA ALA A 79 -23.12 2.84 -17.90
C ALA A 79 -22.62 1.55 -17.22
N LEU A 80 -22.16 1.61 -15.96
CA LEU A 80 -21.53 0.51 -15.23
C LEU A 80 -22.16 0.21 -13.84
N PRO A 81 -23.50 0.19 -13.68
CA PRO A 81 -24.14 0.05 -12.37
C PRO A 81 -23.81 -1.27 -11.62
N ASN A 82 -23.34 -2.30 -12.32
CA ASN A 82 -22.97 -3.60 -11.74
C ASN A 82 -21.47 -3.69 -11.36
N ALA A 83 -20.68 -2.62 -11.53
CA ALA A 83 -19.28 -2.61 -11.14
C ALA A 83 -19.10 -2.80 -9.62
N HIS A 84 -18.29 -3.78 -9.24
CA HIS A 84 -17.92 -4.03 -7.84
C HIS A 84 -16.54 -3.46 -7.48
N ALA A 85 -15.68 -3.28 -8.48
CA ALA A 85 -14.35 -2.73 -8.33
C ALA A 85 -14.09 -1.65 -9.39
N LEU A 86 -13.78 -0.43 -8.93
CA LEU A 86 -13.50 0.73 -9.77
C LEU A 86 -12.15 1.34 -9.39
N SER A 87 -11.35 1.66 -10.40
CA SER A 87 -10.14 2.46 -10.25
C SER A 87 -10.18 3.66 -11.19
N LEU A 88 -10.07 4.85 -10.62
CA LEU A 88 -9.96 6.14 -11.29
C LEU A 88 -8.59 6.72 -10.92
N ASP A 89 -7.56 6.53 -11.72
CA ASP A 89 -6.19 6.90 -11.32
C ASP A 89 -5.42 7.72 -12.36
N CYS A 90 -4.36 8.39 -11.91
CA CYS A 90 -3.62 9.33 -12.75
C CYS A 90 -4.56 10.34 -13.44
N LEU A 91 -5.58 10.86 -12.75
CA LEU A 91 -6.50 11.84 -13.32
C LEU A 91 -6.00 13.26 -13.04
N ASP A 92 -6.11 14.16 -14.01
CA ASP A 92 -5.83 15.59 -13.79
C ASP A 92 -6.92 16.21 -12.91
N THR A 93 -8.17 16.05 -13.35
CA THR A 93 -9.37 16.52 -12.67
C THR A 93 -10.48 15.48 -12.75
N LEU A 94 -11.42 15.55 -11.80
CA LEU A 94 -12.61 14.71 -11.74
C LEU A 94 -13.85 15.61 -11.75
N GLU A 95 -14.80 15.35 -12.64
CA GLU A 95 -16.08 16.05 -12.72
C GLU A 95 -17.24 15.12 -12.35
N HIS A 96 -18.33 15.71 -11.83
CA HIS A 96 -19.58 15.04 -11.49
C HIS A 96 -19.41 13.81 -10.58
N PHE A 97 -18.54 13.88 -9.57
CA PHE A 97 -18.21 12.74 -8.70
C PHE A 97 -19.46 12.11 -8.04
N GLU A 98 -20.56 12.85 -7.93
CA GLU A 98 -21.84 12.36 -7.41
C GLU A 98 -22.38 11.17 -8.22
N ALA A 99 -22.02 11.04 -9.50
CA ALA A 99 -22.37 9.88 -10.32
C ALA A 99 -21.82 8.56 -9.78
N ILE A 100 -20.77 8.59 -8.94
CA ILE A 100 -20.25 7.42 -8.22
C ILE A 100 -21.32 6.81 -7.31
N ALA A 101 -22.31 7.60 -6.85
CA ALA A 101 -23.43 7.11 -6.04
C ALA A 101 -24.29 6.06 -6.76
N SER A 102 -24.27 6.05 -8.11
CA SER A 102 -25.01 5.05 -8.90
C SER A 102 -24.43 3.63 -8.78
N LEU A 103 -23.18 3.49 -8.34
CA LEU A 103 -22.46 2.22 -8.24
C LEU A 103 -22.83 1.49 -6.94
N SER A 104 -24.06 1.00 -6.87
CA SER A 104 -24.64 0.38 -5.67
C SER A 104 -23.96 -0.92 -5.22
N ARG A 105 -23.19 -1.57 -6.10
CA ARG A 105 -22.46 -2.82 -5.82
C ARG A 105 -20.98 -2.63 -5.49
N LEU A 106 -20.52 -1.38 -5.42
CA LEU A 106 -19.10 -1.06 -5.27
C LEU A 106 -18.56 -1.52 -3.91
N ARG A 107 -17.53 -2.37 -3.94
CA ARG A 107 -16.81 -2.89 -2.76
C ARG A 107 -15.34 -2.46 -2.74
N HIS A 108 -14.77 -2.15 -3.92
CA HIS A 108 -13.38 -1.73 -4.07
C HIS A 108 -13.35 -0.42 -4.84
N PHE A 109 -12.83 0.64 -4.23
CA PHE A 109 -12.74 1.94 -4.87
C PHE A 109 -11.33 2.52 -4.73
N GLU A 110 -10.74 2.86 -5.87
CA GLU A 110 -9.48 3.58 -5.93
C GLU A 110 -9.67 4.90 -6.68
N LEU A 111 -9.26 6.00 -6.06
CA LEU A 111 -9.25 7.33 -6.65
C LEU A 111 -7.86 7.95 -6.49
N GLN A 112 -7.26 8.38 -7.59
CA GLN A 112 -6.07 9.22 -7.61
C GLN A 112 -6.27 10.34 -8.62
N VAL A 113 -6.42 11.55 -8.09
CA VAL A 113 -6.66 12.77 -8.89
C VAL A 113 -5.74 13.89 -8.42
N ILE A 114 -5.20 14.65 -9.37
CA ILE A 114 -4.29 15.76 -9.09
C ILE A 114 -5.06 16.93 -8.49
N SER A 115 -6.17 17.35 -9.10
CA SER A 115 -6.96 18.50 -8.67
C SER A 115 -8.44 18.20 -8.70
N ALA A 116 -9.11 18.22 -7.55
CA ALA A 116 -10.56 18.07 -7.49
C ALA A 116 -11.16 18.73 -6.25
N ASP A 117 -12.41 19.18 -6.38
CA ASP A 117 -13.26 19.51 -5.24
C ASP A 117 -14.24 18.35 -5.03
N LEU A 118 -14.15 17.68 -3.88
CA LEU A 118 -14.84 16.41 -3.60
C LEU A 118 -15.65 16.49 -2.30
N PRO A 119 -16.50 17.53 -2.13
CA PRO A 119 -17.22 17.73 -0.88
C PRO A 119 -18.20 16.58 -0.69
N GLY A 120 -18.04 15.85 0.41
CA GLY A 120 -18.94 14.74 0.72
C GLY A 120 -18.78 13.50 -0.17
N LEU A 121 -17.68 13.35 -0.93
CA LEU A 121 -17.39 12.10 -1.64
C LEU A 121 -17.51 10.88 -0.70
N LEU A 122 -16.90 10.97 0.49
CA LEU A 122 -16.96 9.89 1.48
C LEU A 122 -18.35 9.73 2.14
N ALA A 123 -19.22 10.72 2.01
CA ALA A 123 -20.59 10.67 2.52
C ALA A 123 -21.57 10.02 1.53
N LEU A 124 -21.13 9.67 0.31
CA LEU A 124 -21.97 8.96 -0.65
C LEU A 124 -22.46 7.62 -0.06
N PRO A 125 -23.78 7.34 -0.12
CA PRO A 125 -24.38 6.26 0.67
C PRO A 125 -23.91 4.86 0.25
N ASN A 126 -23.61 4.66 -1.03
CA ASN A 126 -23.10 3.38 -1.54
C ASN A 126 -21.71 3.03 -1.00
N LEU A 127 -20.90 4.02 -0.59
CA LEU A 127 -19.53 3.77 -0.12
C LEU A 127 -19.48 3.14 1.28
N ARG A 128 -20.60 3.08 2.01
CA ARG A 128 -20.69 2.43 3.33
C ARG A 128 -20.39 0.93 3.30
N HIS A 129 -20.48 0.32 2.12
CA HIS A 129 -20.23 -1.11 1.89
C HIS A 129 -18.84 -1.39 1.29
N LEU A 130 -17.97 -0.37 1.21
CA LEU A 130 -16.61 -0.58 0.74
C LEU A 130 -15.83 -1.50 1.67
N GLN A 131 -15.06 -2.39 1.06
CA GLN A 131 -14.09 -3.26 1.71
C GLN A 131 -12.66 -2.79 1.52
N THR A 132 -12.40 -2.05 0.43
CA THR A 132 -11.12 -1.44 0.15
C THR A 132 -11.33 -0.03 -0.41
N LEU A 133 -10.62 0.92 0.17
CA LEU A 133 -10.62 2.31 -0.24
C LEU A 133 -9.19 2.81 -0.40
N ARG A 134 -8.85 3.32 -1.58
CA ARG A 134 -7.63 4.08 -1.83
C ARG A 134 -8.00 5.46 -2.34
N ILE A 135 -7.55 6.51 -1.64
CA ILE A 135 -7.77 7.89 -2.09
C ILE A 135 -6.46 8.66 -2.07
N SER A 136 -6.16 9.32 -3.18
CA SER A 136 -5.06 10.24 -3.33
C SER A 136 -5.56 11.52 -3.99
N LEU A 137 -5.35 12.65 -3.32
CA LEU A 137 -5.72 13.99 -3.79
C LEU A 137 -4.54 14.92 -3.56
N ASP A 138 -4.00 15.50 -4.64
CA ASP A 138 -2.80 16.36 -4.55
C ASP A 138 -3.17 17.83 -4.28
N LYS A 139 -4.22 18.34 -4.93
CA LYS A 139 -4.72 19.71 -4.84
C LYS A 139 -6.24 19.69 -4.68
N GLY A 140 -6.74 20.52 -3.76
CA GLY A 140 -8.16 20.62 -3.45
C GLY A 140 -8.36 20.88 -1.96
N PRO A 141 -9.61 21.08 -1.52
CA PRO A 141 -9.93 21.13 -0.10
C PRO A 141 -9.57 19.82 0.61
N PRO A 142 -9.23 19.87 1.91
CA PRO A 142 -9.08 18.66 2.72
C PRO A 142 -10.33 17.79 2.68
N LEU A 143 -10.14 16.48 2.60
CA LEU A 143 -11.24 15.53 2.58
C LEU A 143 -11.68 15.22 4.02
N ASP A 144 -12.97 15.41 4.32
CA ASP A 144 -13.53 15.02 5.62
C ASP A 144 -13.57 13.49 5.73
N LEU A 145 -12.76 12.93 6.63
CA LEU A 145 -12.68 11.49 6.88
C LEU A 145 -13.79 10.96 7.80
N ALA A 146 -14.57 11.82 8.45
CA ALA A 146 -15.60 11.41 9.43
C ALA A 146 -16.57 10.32 8.90
N PRO A 147 -17.01 10.32 7.63
CA PRO A 147 -17.88 9.26 7.11
C PRO A 147 -17.28 7.85 7.14
N ILE A 148 -15.95 7.71 7.20
CA ILE A 148 -15.26 6.40 7.29
C ILE A 148 -15.71 5.64 8.54
N GLY A 149 -16.06 6.33 9.63
CA GLY A 149 -16.58 5.70 10.86
C GLY A 149 -17.88 4.90 10.65
N GLN A 150 -18.57 5.09 9.52
CA GLN A 150 -19.78 4.34 9.16
C GLN A 150 -19.50 3.16 8.21
N MET A 151 -18.28 3.03 7.68
CA MET A 151 -17.88 1.98 6.71
C MET A 151 -17.44 0.70 7.43
N ARG A 152 -18.41 -0.03 8.00
CA ARG A 152 -18.14 -1.19 8.87
C ARG A 152 -17.45 -2.37 8.17
N GLU A 153 -17.57 -2.46 6.85
CA GLU A 153 -16.94 -3.52 6.04
C GLU A 153 -15.54 -3.12 5.55
N LEU A 154 -15.06 -1.91 5.87
CA LEU A 154 -13.80 -1.39 5.35
C LEU A 154 -12.61 -2.06 6.03
N HIS A 155 -11.88 -2.89 5.28
CA HIS A 155 -10.76 -3.67 5.79
C HIS A 155 -9.40 -3.09 5.42
N ARG A 156 -9.32 -2.37 4.30
CA ARG A 156 -8.10 -1.79 3.77
C ARG A 156 -8.32 -0.32 3.41
N LEU A 157 -7.51 0.55 3.99
CA LEU A 157 -7.55 1.98 3.75
C LEU A 157 -6.15 2.47 3.34
N SER A 158 -6.08 3.18 2.22
CA SER A 158 -4.90 3.92 1.81
C SER A 158 -5.26 5.37 1.53
N ILE A 159 -4.61 6.29 2.25
CA ILE A 159 -4.89 7.72 2.15
C ILE A 159 -3.62 8.51 1.83
N SER A 160 -3.77 9.37 0.83
CA SER A 160 -2.79 10.38 0.44
C SER A 160 -3.51 11.68 0.14
N VAL A 161 -4.12 12.28 1.17
CA VAL A 161 -4.91 13.51 1.09
C VAL A 161 -4.47 14.49 2.16
N GLN A 162 -4.79 15.77 2.00
CA GLN A 162 -4.73 16.71 3.12
C GLN A 162 -5.82 16.31 4.12
N ASP A 163 -5.42 15.97 5.33
CA ASP A 163 -6.31 15.31 6.29
C ASP A 163 -7.07 16.30 7.19
N HIS A 164 -8.37 16.05 7.33
CA HIS A 164 -9.21 16.57 8.40
C HIS A 164 -9.92 15.37 9.05
N ASN A 165 -10.02 15.37 10.38
CA ASN A 165 -10.66 14.32 11.18
C ASN A 165 -10.01 12.92 11.09
N LEU A 166 -8.68 12.84 10.99
CA LEU A 166 -7.95 11.56 10.97
C LEU A 166 -8.23 10.69 12.22
N ASP A 167 -8.53 11.31 13.36
CA ASP A 167 -8.82 10.62 14.63
C ASP A 167 -9.99 9.65 14.57
N VAL A 168 -10.92 9.82 13.60
CA VAL A 168 -12.05 8.89 13.40
C VAL A 168 -11.57 7.46 13.13
N LEU A 169 -10.37 7.30 12.54
CA LEU A 169 -9.81 5.98 12.23
C LEU A 169 -9.56 5.15 13.49
N GLY A 170 -9.25 5.80 14.62
CA GLY A 170 -9.09 5.14 15.92
C GLY A 170 -10.35 4.42 16.42
N GLN A 171 -11.51 4.69 15.82
CA GLN A 171 -12.79 4.07 16.17
C GLN A 171 -13.28 3.06 15.12
N CYS A 172 -12.44 2.71 14.14
CA CYS A 172 -12.80 1.85 13.02
C CYS A 172 -12.24 0.41 13.20
N PRO A 173 -12.94 -0.49 13.92
CA PRO A 173 -12.42 -1.82 14.24
C PRO A 173 -12.30 -2.75 13.02
N GLY A 174 -12.95 -2.42 11.90
CA GLY A 174 -12.87 -3.21 10.67
C GLY A 174 -11.56 -3.02 9.90
N ILE A 175 -10.81 -1.93 10.13
CA ILE A 175 -9.61 -1.64 9.33
C ILE A 175 -8.43 -2.48 9.83
N HIS A 176 -8.01 -3.43 9.00
CA HIS A 176 -6.89 -4.34 9.29
C HIS A 176 -5.57 -3.89 8.68
N SER A 177 -5.63 -3.12 7.59
CA SER A 177 -4.45 -2.56 6.92
C SER A 177 -4.65 -1.08 6.62
N LEU A 178 -3.69 -0.28 7.05
CA LEU A 178 -3.67 1.16 6.87
C LEU A 178 -2.39 1.58 6.14
N SER A 179 -2.53 2.37 5.08
CA SER A 179 -1.42 3.02 4.40
C SER A 179 -1.60 4.53 4.44
N LEU A 180 -0.66 5.20 5.09
CA LEU A 180 -0.57 6.64 5.22
C LEU A 180 0.54 7.15 4.30
N HIS A 181 0.17 7.89 3.26
CA HIS A 181 1.10 8.32 2.22
C HIS A 181 1.12 9.85 2.13
N ARG A 182 2.31 10.46 2.06
CA ARG A 182 2.51 11.93 2.00
C ARG A 182 1.89 12.70 3.18
N MET A 183 1.85 12.09 4.37
CA MET A 183 1.40 12.78 5.58
C MET A 183 2.35 13.92 5.95
N SER A 184 1.79 15.06 6.35
CA SER A 184 2.56 16.24 6.73
C SER A 184 3.33 16.00 8.03
N ALA A 185 4.38 16.78 8.27
CA ALA A 185 5.13 16.72 9.53
C ALA A 185 4.25 16.99 10.77
N LYS A 186 3.19 17.79 10.59
CA LYS A 186 2.31 18.28 11.65
C LYS A 186 1.10 17.36 11.90
N THR A 187 0.81 16.46 10.96
CA THR A 187 -0.31 15.51 11.08
C THR A 187 0.03 14.52 12.20
N PRO A 188 -0.70 14.51 13.33
CA PRO A 188 -0.45 13.54 14.40
C PRO A 188 -0.90 12.15 13.96
N LEU A 189 -0.10 11.12 14.27
CA LEU A 189 -0.42 9.73 13.92
C LEU A 189 -0.89 8.91 15.14
N GLY A 190 -1.21 9.56 16.26
CA GLY A 190 -1.52 8.91 17.53
C GLY A 190 -2.83 8.10 17.52
N MET A 191 -3.74 8.37 16.58
CA MET A 191 -4.95 7.58 16.38
C MET A 191 -4.67 6.09 16.15
N VAL A 192 -3.46 5.76 15.66
CA VAL A 192 -3.07 4.37 15.34
C VAL A 192 -3.20 3.50 16.58
N ALA A 193 -2.85 4.03 17.75
CA ALA A 193 -2.92 3.30 19.02
C ALA A 193 -4.34 2.81 19.37
N GLY A 194 -5.38 3.51 18.91
CA GLY A 194 -6.78 3.14 19.13
C GLY A 194 -7.35 2.13 18.14
N MET A 195 -6.66 1.84 17.04
CA MET A 195 -7.17 1.01 15.95
C MET A 195 -7.14 -0.49 16.27
N ALA A 196 -8.05 -0.95 17.13
CA ALA A 196 -8.04 -2.31 17.67
C ALA A 196 -7.99 -3.46 16.63
N GLY A 197 -8.45 -3.24 15.39
CA GLY A 197 -8.39 -4.21 14.30
C GLY A 197 -7.12 -4.18 13.45
N LEU A 198 -6.20 -3.23 13.68
CA LEU A 198 -5.06 -2.98 12.80
C LEU A 198 -3.95 -4.01 12.97
N HIS A 199 -3.53 -4.63 11.87
CA HIS A 199 -2.46 -5.62 11.84
C HIS A 199 -1.28 -5.19 10.96
N SER A 200 -1.52 -4.33 9.97
CA SER A 200 -0.52 -3.88 9.00
C SER A 200 -0.58 -2.37 8.82
N LEU A 201 0.54 -1.70 9.03
CA LEU A 201 0.68 -0.25 8.89
C LEU A 201 1.81 0.08 7.91
N SER A 202 1.52 0.97 6.98
CA SER A 202 2.53 1.59 6.12
C SER A 202 2.52 3.09 6.29
N VAL A 203 3.69 3.69 6.56
CA VAL A 203 3.91 5.14 6.57
C VAL A 203 4.93 5.47 5.48
N SER A 204 4.53 6.29 4.52
CA SER A 204 5.35 6.53 3.34
C SER A 204 5.32 7.97 2.81
N PHE A 205 6.42 8.40 2.20
CA PHE A 205 6.56 9.70 1.52
C PHE A 205 6.19 10.94 2.37
N GLY A 206 6.18 10.81 3.70
CA GLY A 206 5.99 11.91 4.64
C GLY A 206 7.28 12.68 4.92
N SER A 207 7.22 13.61 5.87
CA SER A 207 8.40 14.36 6.33
C SER A 207 8.36 14.55 7.84
N ARG A 208 9.13 13.76 8.60
CA ARG A 208 9.15 13.77 10.07
C ARG A 208 10.51 13.30 10.60
N GLU A 209 10.99 13.91 11.68
CA GLU A 209 12.24 13.50 12.34
C GLU A 209 12.07 12.29 13.26
N THR A 210 10.92 12.24 13.95
CA THR A 210 10.52 11.20 14.91
C THR A 210 9.01 10.95 14.82
N MET A 211 8.55 9.84 15.41
CA MET A 211 7.12 9.48 15.51
C MET A 211 6.79 8.88 16.89
N PRO A 212 7.02 9.61 18.01
CA PRO A 212 6.84 9.08 19.36
C PRO A 212 5.38 8.73 19.69
N GLU A 213 4.42 9.31 18.98
CA GLU A 213 3.00 8.99 19.13
C GLU A 213 2.62 7.64 18.52
N LEU A 214 3.48 7.06 17.67
CA LEU A 214 3.19 5.85 16.94
C LEU A 214 3.51 4.61 17.78
N HIS A 215 2.48 3.98 18.32
CA HIS A 215 2.55 2.74 19.08
C HIS A 215 1.28 1.91 18.81
N HIS A 216 1.39 0.59 18.88
CA HIS A 216 0.26 -0.31 18.71
C HIS A 216 0.54 -1.72 19.23
N GLU A 217 -0.26 -2.18 20.18
CA GLU A 217 -0.07 -3.44 20.90
C GLU A 217 -0.22 -4.70 20.04
N GLN A 218 -0.99 -4.65 18.95
CA GLN A 218 -1.35 -5.83 18.14
C GLN A 218 -0.78 -5.77 16.71
N LEU A 219 0.03 -4.75 16.39
CA LEU A 219 0.53 -4.56 15.03
C LEU A 219 1.54 -5.66 14.70
N ARG A 220 1.38 -6.29 13.53
CA ARG A 220 2.24 -7.40 13.07
C ARG A 220 3.17 -6.99 11.96
N GLU A 221 2.77 -6.03 11.13
CA GLU A 221 3.55 -5.55 9.99
C GLU A 221 3.69 -4.03 10.02
N LEU A 222 4.94 -3.56 9.89
CA LEU A 222 5.27 -2.14 9.80
C LEU A 222 6.18 -1.88 8.60
N ASP A 223 5.71 -1.06 7.67
CA ASP A 223 6.45 -0.62 6.49
C ASP A 223 6.70 0.89 6.55
N ILE A 224 7.97 1.30 6.60
CA ILE A 224 8.40 2.71 6.63
C ILE A 224 9.19 3.03 5.36
N LEU A 225 8.63 3.86 4.47
CA LEU A 225 9.21 4.11 3.14
C LEU A 225 9.37 5.61 2.86
N ARG A 226 10.61 6.07 2.62
CA ARG A 226 10.89 7.47 2.22
C ARG A 226 10.25 8.52 3.14
N VAL A 227 10.46 8.42 4.45
CA VAL A 227 9.99 9.44 5.39
C VAL A 227 11.13 10.44 5.57
N ARG A 228 11.03 11.56 4.87
CA ARG A 228 12.11 12.56 4.87
C ARG A 228 12.37 13.07 6.29
N GLY A 229 13.62 13.10 6.73
CA GLY A 229 13.97 13.59 8.06
C GLY A 229 14.11 12.49 9.12
N LEU A 230 13.59 11.28 8.87
CA LEU A 230 13.45 10.28 9.93
C LEU A 230 14.81 9.83 10.44
N SER A 231 15.10 10.18 11.69
CA SER A 231 16.37 9.88 12.35
C SER A 231 16.22 8.94 13.55
N GLN A 232 15.00 8.83 14.08
CA GLN A 232 14.66 7.93 15.19
C GLN A 232 13.30 7.26 14.97
N LEU A 233 13.22 5.98 15.27
CA LEU A 233 12.00 5.19 15.29
C LEU A 233 12.03 4.31 16.55
N ASP A 234 11.08 4.49 17.45
CA ASP A 234 10.94 3.64 18.63
C ASP A 234 10.14 2.39 18.26
N LEU A 235 10.79 1.24 18.32
CA LEU A 235 10.18 -0.05 18.04
C LEU A 235 9.54 -0.69 19.30
N GLY A 236 9.82 -0.15 20.50
CA GLY A 236 9.24 -0.62 21.76
C GLY A 236 7.72 -0.49 21.81
N GLY A 237 7.14 0.40 21.01
CA GLY A 237 5.70 0.56 20.84
C GLY A 237 5.00 -0.56 20.04
N PHE A 238 5.71 -1.58 19.55
CA PHE A 238 5.13 -2.65 18.71
C PHE A 238 5.53 -4.06 19.21
N PRO A 239 5.09 -4.49 20.40
CA PRO A 239 5.56 -5.73 21.02
C PRO A 239 5.20 -7.02 20.25
N GLN A 240 4.19 -6.96 19.37
CA GLN A 240 3.73 -8.08 18.53
C GLN A 240 4.24 -8.03 17.09
N LEU A 241 5.20 -7.14 16.78
CA LEU A 241 5.69 -6.94 15.43
C LEU A 241 6.43 -8.18 14.93
N GLN A 242 6.01 -8.69 13.76
CA GLN A 242 6.55 -9.88 13.10
C GLN A 242 7.34 -9.52 11.83
N VAL A 243 6.93 -8.45 11.15
CA VAL A 243 7.52 -7.97 9.90
C VAL A 243 7.84 -6.49 10.01
N LEU A 244 9.11 -6.15 9.82
CA LEU A 244 9.57 -4.77 9.74
C LEU A 244 10.27 -4.53 8.41
N LYS A 245 9.78 -3.55 7.65
CA LYS A 245 10.45 -3.05 6.45
C LYS A 245 10.74 -1.56 6.58
N ILE A 246 11.99 -1.20 6.37
CA ILE A 246 12.40 0.20 6.38
C ILE A 246 13.24 0.46 5.14
N GLU A 247 12.76 1.37 4.30
CA GLU A 247 13.38 1.69 3.03
C GLU A 247 13.61 3.20 2.89
N ASP A 248 14.75 3.58 2.32
CA ASP A 248 15.08 4.95 1.93
C ASP A 248 15.03 5.97 3.09
N GLN A 249 15.48 5.57 4.29
CA GLN A 249 15.64 6.48 5.45
C GLN A 249 17.10 6.90 5.58
N ALA A 250 17.46 8.02 4.96
CA ALA A 250 18.84 8.46 4.85
C ALA A 250 19.49 8.86 6.21
N GLN A 251 18.69 9.26 7.20
CA GLN A 251 19.16 9.79 8.49
C GLN A 251 18.97 8.82 9.66
N LEU A 252 18.27 7.70 9.47
CA LEU A 252 18.06 6.70 10.51
C LEU A 252 19.37 5.99 10.81
N GLY A 253 19.99 6.33 11.94
CA GLY A 253 21.33 5.88 12.29
C GLY A 253 21.38 4.59 13.10
N ARG A 254 20.30 4.29 13.83
CA ARG A 254 20.23 3.19 14.79
C ARG A 254 18.84 2.58 14.82
N LEU A 255 18.78 1.29 15.10
CA LEU A 255 17.56 0.56 15.43
C LEU A 255 17.78 -0.29 16.68
N ASP A 256 16.73 -0.46 17.48
CA ASP A 256 16.74 -1.33 18.67
C ASP A 256 15.64 -2.36 18.56
N LEU A 257 16.01 -3.64 18.40
CA LEU A 257 15.07 -4.73 18.20
C LEU A 257 14.59 -5.36 19.50
N ARG A 258 15.11 -4.95 20.66
CA ARG A 258 14.77 -5.56 21.96
C ARG A 258 13.30 -5.40 22.34
N GLY A 259 12.64 -4.39 21.78
CA GLY A 259 11.19 -4.17 21.93
C GLY A 259 10.31 -5.05 21.05
N CYS A 260 10.88 -5.78 20.07
CA CYS A 260 10.15 -6.61 19.12
C CYS A 260 10.54 -8.09 19.24
N PRO A 261 10.17 -8.78 20.34
CA PRO A 261 10.59 -10.16 20.59
C PRO A 261 10.02 -11.17 19.57
N GLN A 262 8.96 -10.81 18.84
CA GLN A 262 8.29 -11.64 17.84
C GLN A 262 8.77 -11.39 16.40
N LEU A 263 9.79 -10.55 16.20
CA LEU A 263 10.22 -10.14 14.86
C LEU A 263 10.86 -11.31 14.10
N GLN A 264 10.27 -11.69 12.97
CA GLN A 264 10.69 -12.80 12.13
C GLN A 264 11.33 -12.34 10.81
N LEU A 265 10.79 -11.26 10.21
CA LEU A 265 11.31 -10.68 8.98
C LEU A 265 11.80 -9.25 9.22
N LEU A 266 13.06 -9.02 8.88
CA LEU A 266 13.68 -7.70 8.90
C LEU A 266 14.22 -7.36 7.52
N HIS A 267 13.60 -6.38 6.85
CA HIS A 267 14.07 -5.83 5.58
C HIS A 267 14.49 -4.37 5.76
N LEU A 268 15.76 -4.09 5.54
CA LEU A 268 16.34 -2.77 5.66
C LEU A 268 17.05 -2.41 4.36
N ALA A 269 16.53 -1.44 3.61
CA ALA A 269 17.10 -1.01 2.34
C ALA A 269 17.42 0.48 2.29
N ASN A 270 18.60 0.81 1.73
CA ASN A 270 19.02 2.18 1.41
C ASN A 270 19.11 3.09 2.65
N LEU A 271 19.57 2.54 3.78
CA LEU A 271 19.71 3.26 5.04
C LEU A 271 21.16 3.75 5.19
N LYS A 272 21.44 4.93 4.64
CA LYS A 272 22.81 5.45 4.50
C LYS A 272 23.52 5.66 5.84
N ALA A 273 22.79 6.11 6.85
CA ALA A 273 23.33 6.40 8.18
C ALA A 273 23.27 5.21 9.15
N LEU A 274 22.53 4.15 8.82
CA LEU A 274 22.32 3.02 9.74
C LEU A 274 23.64 2.31 9.98
N GLY A 275 24.17 2.45 11.20
CA GLY A 275 25.43 1.84 11.63
C GLY A 275 25.28 0.90 12.82
N GLU A 276 24.08 0.77 13.40
CA GLU A 276 23.85 -0.08 14.57
C GLU A 276 22.42 -0.65 14.55
N ILE A 277 22.33 -1.96 14.80
CA ILE A 277 21.07 -2.69 15.04
C ILE A 277 21.23 -3.42 16.38
N LYS A 278 20.73 -2.83 17.47
CA LYS A 278 20.87 -3.40 18.81
C LYS A 278 19.95 -4.60 18.99
N GLY A 279 20.48 -5.67 19.60
CA GLY A 279 19.74 -6.88 19.89
C GLY A 279 19.50 -7.78 18.68
N LEU A 280 20.18 -7.53 17.55
CA LEU A 280 20.05 -8.37 16.36
C LEU A 280 20.53 -9.80 16.63
N GLU A 281 21.68 -9.94 17.26
CA GLU A 281 22.33 -11.20 17.62
C GLU A 281 21.51 -12.08 18.58
N SER A 282 20.58 -11.47 19.35
CA SER A 282 19.68 -12.16 20.28
C SER A 282 18.22 -12.21 19.80
N SER A 283 17.94 -11.70 18.59
CA SER A 283 16.59 -11.66 18.02
C SER A 283 16.12 -13.02 17.48
N GLN A 284 14.82 -13.10 17.18
CA GLN A 284 14.18 -14.26 16.55
C GLN A 284 14.06 -14.12 15.03
N VAL A 285 14.82 -13.19 14.43
CA VAL A 285 14.75 -12.92 12.98
C VAL A 285 15.20 -14.17 12.22
N SER A 286 14.31 -14.71 11.39
CA SER A 286 14.56 -15.86 10.52
C SER A 286 14.83 -15.44 9.07
N ASP A 287 14.36 -14.27 8.66
CA ASP A 287 14.58 -13.70 7.33
C ASP A 287 15.20 -12.30 7.46
N LEU A 288 16.50 -12.20 7.21
CA LEU A 288 17.27 -10.98 7.34
C LEU A 288 17.70 -10.46 5.96
N ARG A 289 17.25 -9.26 5.61
CA ARG A 289 17.60 -8.58 4.35
C ARG A 289 18.19 -7.21 4.64
N LEU A 290 19.48 -7.03 4.38
CA LEU A 290 20.20 -5.76 4.52
C LEU A 290 20.75 -5.35 3.15
N ILE A 291 20.20 -4.26 2.60
CA ILE A 291 20.46 -3.81 1.24
C ILE A 291 20.94 -2.36 1.29
N ARG A 292 22.14 -2.09 0.79
CA ARG A 292 22.75 -0.77 0.70
C ARG A 292 22.68 0.00 2.03
N THR A 293 23.21 -0.62 3.08
CA THR A 293 23.40 -0.05 4.42
C THR A 293 24.92 0.17 4.68
N PRO A 294 25.55 1.16 4.03
CA PRO A 294 27.01 1.25 3.93
C PRO A 294 27.74 1.54 5.25
N ALA A 295 27.04 2.00 6.29
CA ALA A 295 27.60 2.21 7.62
C ALA A 295 27.59 0.95 8.51
N LEU A 296 26.91 -0.13 8.09
CA LEU A 296 27.01 -1.45 8.72
C LEU A 296 28.15 -2.26 8.10
N ASP A 297 28.95 -2.89 8.96
CA ASP A 297 29.94 -3.87 8.52
C ASP A 297 29.28 -5.25 8.32
N MET A 298 28.90 -5.53 7.07
CA MET A 298 28.25 -6.79 6.69
C MET A 298 29.17 -8.00 6.85
N LEU A 299 30.50 -7.84 6.75
CA LEU A 299 31.45 -8.95 6.90
C LEU A 299 31.65 -9.29 8.38
N ALA A 300 31.73 -8.30 9.25
CA ALA A 300 31.73 -8.49 10.70
C ALA A 300 30.43 -9.19 11.16
N LEU A 301 29.30 -8.80 10.56
CA LEU A 301 28.00 -9.43 10.84
C LEU A 301 28.00 -10.92 10.50
N LEU A 302 28.52 -11.30 9.34
CA LEU A 302 28.72 -12.70 8.92
C LEU A 302 29.75 -13.47 9.77
N ALA A 303 30.62 -12.78 10.51
CA ALA A 303 31.65 -13.39 11.34
C ALA A 303 31.16 -13.80 12.73
N GLY A 304 30.00 -13.30 13.18
CA GLY A 304 29.44 -13.71 14.47
C GLY A 304 28.32 -12.86 15.07
N GLN A 305 27.65 -11.98 14.30
CA GLN A 305 26.57 -11.13 14.81
C GLN A 305 25.21 -11.46 14.18
N LEU A 306 25.10 -12.58 13.46
CA LEU A 306 23.83 -13.06 12.94
C LEU A 306 22.94 -13.59 14.08
N PRO A 307 21.62 -13.37 14.02
CA PRO A 307 20.69 -14.07 14.89
C PRO A 307 20.81 -15.60 14.74
N PRO A 308 20.67 -16.38 15.81
CA PRO A 308 20.80 -17.84 15.76
C PRO A 308 19.68 -18.51 14.95
N THR A 309 18.58 -17.81 14.70
CA THR A 309 17.37 -18.29 14.01
C THR A 309 17.37 -18.05 12.50
N VAL A 310 18.39 -17.38 11.95
CA VAL A 310 18.40 -17.00 10.53
C VAL A 310 18.34 -18.24 9.63
N GLN A 311 17.31 -18.28 8.79
CA GLN A 311 17.09 -19.28 7.75
C GLN A 311 17.29 -18.71 6.35
N TYR A 312 16.99 -17.43 6.16
CA TYR A 312 17.18 -16.71 4.90
C TYR A 312 17.98 -15.45 5.13
N LEU A 313 18.98 -15.23 4.27
CA LEU A 313 19.87 -14.09 4.38
C LEU A 313 20.05 -13.43 3.01
N LYS A 314 19.85 -12.11 2.96
CA LYS A 314 20.21 -11.29 1.81
C LYS A 314 21.03 -10.10 2.29
N LEU A 315 22.33 -10.13 2.01
CA LEU A 315 23.21 -8.99 2.23
C LEU A 315 23.66 -8.45 0.88
N PHE A 316 23.53 -7.13 0.68
CA PHE A 316 23.97 -6.48 -0.54
C PHE A 316 24.52 -5.09 -0.22
N SER A 317 25.82 -4.90 -0.34
CA SER A 317 26.47 -3.62 -0.04
C SER A 317 26.35 -2.62 -1.21
N GLY A 318 26.19 -3.12 -2.44
CA GLY A 318 26.27 -2.33 -3.68
C GLY A 318 27.70 -2.10 -4.16
N LYS A 319 28.71 -2.66 -3.48
CA LYS A 319 30.12 -2.63 -3.88
C LYS A 319 30.53 -4.02 -4.35
N ARG A 320 30.74 -4.18 -5.66
CA ARG A 320 31.05 -5.47 -6.32
C ARG A 320 32.10 -6.33 -5.61
N ALA A 321 33.19 -5.74 -5.12
CA ALA A 321 34.25 -6.48 -4.43
C ALA A 321 33.80 -7.03 -3.08
N VAL A 322 33.03 -6.26 -2.31
CA VAL A 322 32.46 -6.66 -1.01
C VAL A 322 31.35 -7.67 -1.21
N ASP A 323 30.49 -7.45 -2.21
CA ASP A 323 29.37 -8.36 -2.51
C ASP A 323 29.86 -9.76 -2.88
N LYS A 324 30.98 -9.89 -3.60
CA LYS A 324 31.63 -11.20 -3.85
C LYS A 324 32.09 -11.89 -2.56
N GLN A 325 32.62 -11.13 -1.60
CA GLN A 325 33.06 -11.70 -0.32
C GLN A 325 31.86 -12.13 0.53
N ILE A 326 30.80 -11.32 0.54
CA ILE A 326 29.51 -11.65 1.17
C ILE A 326 28.96 -12.95 0.59
N GLU A 327 28.88 -13.07 -0.73
CA GLU A 327 28.38 -14.28 -1.41
C GLU A 327 29.20 -15.52 -1.03
N ALA A 328 30.53 -15.43 -1.09
CA ALA A 328 31.41 -16.54 -0.71
C ALA A 328 31.23 -16.97 0.75
N ARG A 329 31.12 -15.99 1.67
CA ARG A 329 30.96 -16.27 3.11
C ARG A 329 29.56 -16.81 3.42
N GLN A 330 28.52 -16.29 2.76
CA GLN A 330 27.16 -16.81 2.89
C GLN A 330 27.06 -18.26 2.39
N GLN A 331 27.72 -18.60 1.29
CA GLN A 331 27.81 -19.99 0.81
C GLN A 331 28.50 -20.92 1.81
N GLN A 332 29.58 -20.47 2.46
CA GLN A 332 30.25 -21.23 3.53
C GLN A 332 29.34 -21.50 4.73
N LEU A 333 28.44 -20.56 5.06
CA LEU A 333 27.46 -20.71 6.13
C LEU A 333 26.26 -21.59 5.72
N GLY A 334 26.09 -21.89 4.43
CA GLY A 334 24.97 -22.70 3.92
C GLY A 334 23.60 -22.01 3.99
N ILE A 335 23.55 -20.69 4.22
CA ILE A 335 22.29 -19.94 4.38
C ILE A 335 21.79 -19.47 3.01
N PRO A 336 20.61 -19.92 2.54
CA PRO A 336 20.07 -19.52 1.25
C PRO A 336 19.62 -18.05 1.21
N ALA A 337 19.57 -17.50 0.00
CA ALA A 337 18.85 -16.25 -0.24
C ALA A 337 17.33 -16.49 -0.14
N PRO A 338 16.55 -15.49 0.33
CA PRO A 338 15.10 -15.60 0.38
C PRO A 338 14.48 -15.72 -1.03
N ARG A 339 13.28 -16.31 -1.12
CA ARG A 339 12.49 -16.34 -2.36
C ARG A 339 11.64 -15.06 -2.50
N GLY A 340 11.43 -14.62 -3.73
CA GLY A 340 10.61 -13.45 -4.07
C GLY A 340 11.40 -12.15 -4.18
N SER A 341 10.77 -11.12 -4.78
CA SER A 341 11.34 -9.79 -4.95
C SER A 341 11.22 -8.98 -3.65
N PHE A 342 11.99 -9.38 -2.65
CA PHE A 342 12.32 -8.61 -1.44
C PHE A 342 13.77 -8.89 -1.04
#